data_AF-A0AAW0RSS9-F1
#
_entry.id   AF-A0AAW0RSS9-F1
#
_cell.length_a   1.000
_cell.length_b   1.000
_cell.length_c   1.000
_cell.angle_alpha   90.00
_cell.angle_beta   90.00
_cell.angle_gamma   90.00
#
_symmetry.space_group_name_H-M   'P 1'
#
loop_
_entity.id
_entity.type
_entity.pdbx_description
1 polymer ?
#
loop_
_entity_poly.entity_id
_entity_poly.type
_entity_poly.pdbx_seq_one_letter_code
_entity_poly.pdbx_strand_id
1 'polypeptide(L)'
;MRHALAYAALVSTASAHGVVTMIKGDNGVMMPGLSIVDGTPRDCSSNGCGSQADTSIIRNRDLQNNPLGKTQGTGPVNAAVNVARFMGSSQAAPKNNGASGAVGKEDDLSGLPAGAAKRHEERRRQLGKLFGGLLGGGGGNNNGGAAGGLGGLLGGGGGAAGTKSNVAAETMVADTAGMGSSQGMPTADSNGVVSMVYRQINQDGAGPLTAMVDGTSGGTDNSAFQKAEVTQDVPGLGFGGLSLATNTDFPLKVQMPAGMTCEGTVGGVKNVCIVRVRNSAGPGPFGGSAAFTQNATARKRAIAYRLKKRMEIAREAVSEPDYTEADEEEEIDDEHLD
;
A
#
# COMPACT_ATOMS: atom_id res chain seq x y z
N MET A 1 43.21 -29.33 -26.62
CA MET A 1 42.80 -27.92 -26.46
C MET A 1 41.43 -27.92 -25.82
N ARG A 2 41.30 -27.37 -24.61
CA ARG A 2 40.05 -27.37 -23.82
C ARG A 2 39.26 -26.13 -24.21
N HIS A 3 38.12 -26.29 -24.88
CA HIS A 3 37.22 -25.19 -25.20
C HIS A 3 36.40 -24.85 -23.95
N ALA A 4 36.71 -23.71 -23.33
CA ALA A 4 35.86 -23.12 -22.31
C ALA A 4 34.67 -22.44 -23.01
N LEU A 5 33.50 -23.07 -22.94
CA LEU A 5 32.23 -22.42 -23.27
C LEU A 5 31.94 -21.39 -22.18
N ALA A 6 32.23 -20.13 -22.49
CA ALA A 6 31.79 -19.00 -21.67
C ALA A 6 30.27 -18.87 -21.81
N TYR A 7 29.55 -19.38 -20.81
CA TYR A 7 28.14 -19.04 -20.62
C TYR A 7 28.09 -17.56 -20.23
N ALA A 8 27.84 -16.69 -21.21
CA ALA A 8 27.39 -15.33 -20.95
C ALA A 8 26.03 -15.43 -20.27
N ALA A 9 26.01 -15.31 -18.94
CA ALA A 9 24.78 -15.11 -18.19
C ALA A 9 24.19 -13.79 -18.68
N LEU A 10 23.22 -13.89 -19.59
CA LEU A 10 22.33 -12.79 -19.94
C LEU A 10 21.51 -12.50 -18.68
N VAL A 11 22.05 -11.65 -17.81
CA VAL A 11 21.29 -11.06 -16.69
C VAL A 11 20.26 -10.17 -17.33
N SER A 12 19.13 -10.77 -17.71
CA SER A 12 17.91 -10.03 -17.97
C SER A 12 17.63 -9.25 -16.69
N THR A 13 17.78 -7.94 -16.76
CA THR A 13 17.23 -7.02 -15.77
C THR A 13 15.73 -7.04 -15.96
N ALA A 14 15.09 -8.15 -15.58
CA ALA A 14 13.64 -8.22 -15.43
C ALA A 14 13.27 -7.07 -14.48
N SER A 15 12.60 -6.09 -15.05
CA SER A 15 12.31 -4.85 -14.37
C SER A 15 10.87 -4.99 -13.92
N ALA A 16 10.62 -5.77 -12.88
CA ALA A 16 9.29 -5.87 -12.28
C ALA A 16 8.92 -4.53 -11.69
N HIS A 17 7.87 -3.85 -12.15
CA HIS A 17 7.52 -2.58 -11.56
C HIS A 17 6.02 -2.46 -11.37
N GLY A 18 5.63 -2.39 -10.11
CA GLY A 18 4.34 -1.88 -9.71
C GLY A 18 4.49 -1.00 -8.48
N VAL A 19 3.61 -0.02 -8.37
CA VAL A 19 3.75 1.08 -7.41
C VAL A 19 2.40 1.47 -6.84
N VAL A 20 2.37 1.79 -5.55
CA VAL A 20 1.20 2.43 -4.92
C VAL A 20 1.18 3.89 -5.34
N THR A 21 0.29 4.23 -6.28
CA THR A 21 0.17 5.62 -6.77
C THR A 21 -0.62 6.50 -5.83
N MET A 22 -1.56 5.90 -5.10
CA MET A 22 -2.50 6.65 -4.28
C MET A 22 -3.09 5.79 -3.17
N ILE A 23 -3.41 6.46 -2.06
CA ILE A 23 -4.38 5.98 -1.09
C ILE A 23 -5.70 6.75 -1.21
N LYS A 24 -6.81 6.00 -1.12
CA LYS A 24 -8.16 6.53 -1.02
C LYS A 24 -8.69 6.28 0.40
N GLY A 25 -8.86 7.35 1.16
CA GLY A 25 -9.46 7.30 2.48
C GLY A 25 -10.96 7.01 2.43
N ASP A 26 -11.47 6.39 3.49
CA ASP A 26 -12.91 6.21 3.74
C ASP A 26 -13.62 7.57 3.90
N ASN A 27 -12.92 8.56 4.49
CA ASN A 27 -13.33 9.96 4.52
C ASN A 27 -13.31 10.68 3.16
N GLY A 28 -13.03 9.97 2.05
CA GLY A 28 -13.02 10.52 0.70
C GLY A 28 -11.76 11.30 0.32
N VAL A 29 -10.80 11.43 1.24
CA VAL A 29 -9.52 12.12 1.00
C VAL A 29 -8.59 11.23 0.19
N MET A 30 -7.89 11.84 -0.78
CA MET A 30 -6.92 11.16 -1.62
C MET A 30 -5.55 11.75 -1.39
N MET A 31 -4.54 10.89 -1.25
CA MET A 31 -3.15 11.31 -1.08
C MET A 31 -2.25 10.46 -1.99
N PRO A 32 -1.21 11.04 -2.61
CA PRO A 32 -0.20 10.27 -3.34
C PRO A 32 0.47 9.22 -2.44
N GLY A 33 0.92 8.13 -3.06
CA GLY A 33 1.85 7.19 -2.41
C GLY A 33 3.14 7.90 -1.97
N LEU A 34 3.84 7.32 -1.00
CA LEU A 34 4.97 7.98 -0.35
C LEU A 34 6.24 8.04 -1.19
N SER A 35 6.33 7.22 -2.23
CA SER A 35 7.44 7.25 -3.18
C SER A 35 7.15 8.09 -4.43
N ILE A 36 5.90 8.52 -4.63
CA ILE A 36 5.43 9.13 -5.87
C ILE A 36 6.09 10.49 -6.12
N VAL A 37 6.48 10.70 -7.37
CA VAL A 37 7.16 11.92 -7.85
C VAL A 37 6.45 12.45 -9.08
N ASP A 38 6.13 13.74 -9.09
CA ASP A 38 5.55 14.40 -10.25
C ASP A 38 6.51 14.36 -11.45
N GLY A 39 5.97 14.38 -12.66
CA GLY A 39 6.74 14.27 -13.90
C GLY A 39 7.18 12.84 -14.25
N THR A 40 6.97 11.85 -13.37
CA THR A 40 7.21 10.44 -13.72
C THR A 40 6.27 10.01 -14.86
N PRO A 41 6.77 9.53 -16.01
CA PRO A 41 5.94 9.09 -17.13
C PRO A 41 5.01 7.95 -16.73
N ARG A 42 3.76 7.98 -17.18
CA ARG A 42 2.76 6.95 -16.88
C ARG A 42 2.11 6.36 -18.14
N ASP A 43 2.54 6.80 -19.31
CA ASP A 43 2.06 6.37 -20.63
C ASP A 43 2.96 5.31 -21.30
N CYS A 44 4.05 4.92 -20.63
CA CYS A 44 5.00 3.91 -21.09
C CYS A 44 5.27 2.87 -19.99
N SER A 45 5.73 1.68 -20.39
CA SER A 45 5.87 0.52 -19.49
C SER A 45 7.30 0.00 -19.34
N SER A 46 8.30 0.78 -19.76
CA SER A 46 9.71 0.38 -19.72
C SER A 46 10.52 1.22 -18.74
N ASN A 47 11.64 0.68 -18.25
CA ASN A 47 12.54 1.46 -17.41
C ASN A 47 13.18 2.61 -18.18
N GLY A 48 13.50 2.39 -19.46
CA GLY A 48 14.21 3.36 -20.31
C GLY A 48 13.43 4.64 -20.59
N CYS A 49 12.10 4.62 -20.45
CA CYS A 49 11.30 5.85 -20.53
C CYS A 49 11.09 6.51 -19.15
N GLY A 50 11.60 5.94 -18.06
CA GLY A 50 11.50 6.51 -16.72
C GLY A 50 10.20 6.25 -15.97
N SER A 51 9.26 5.46 -16.51
CA SER A 51 7.95 5.17 -15.88
C SER A 51 8.01 4.47 -14.52
N GLN A 52 9.19 3.96 -14.19
CA GLN A 52 9.49 3.13 -13.03
C GLN A 52 10.32 3.89 -11.99
N ALA A 53 10.68 5.14 -12.26
CA ALA A 53 11.64 5.90 -11.47
C ALA A 53 11.23 6.05 -9.99
N ASP A 54 9.93 6.07 -9.72
CA ASP A 54 9.34 6.23 -8.38
C ASP A 54 8.75 4.95 -7.78
N THR A 55 9.00 3.80 -8.42
CA THR A 55 8.67 2.49 -7.87
C THR A 55 9.63 2.15 -6.73
N SER A 56 9.09 1.70 -5.60
CA SER A 56 9.91 1.34 -4.44
C SER A 56 10.48 -0.07 -4.61
N ILE A 57 11.80 -0.19 -4.51
CA ILE A 57 12.55 -1.44 -4.42
C ILE A 57 12.69 -1.81 -2.93
N ILE A 58 12.01 -2.87 -2.50
CA ILE A 58 11.79 -3.24 -1.08
C ILE A 58 12.42 -4.61 -0.78
N ARG A 59 13.74 -4.71 -0.91
CA ARG A 59 14.49 -5.95 -0.65
C ARG A 59 14.71 -6.15 0.84
N ASN A 60 14.57 -7.40 1.31
CA ASN A 60 14.79 -7.74 2.73
C ASN A 60 16.11 -7.21 3.29
N ARG A 61 17.20 -7.32 2.51
CA ARG A 61 18.54 -6.83 2.91
C ARG A 61 18.62 -5.31 3.12
N ASP A 62 17.72 -4.54 2.51
CA ASP A 62 17.76 -3.07 2.54
C ASP A 62 16.80 -2.49 3.58
N LEU A 63 15.86 -3.30 4.10
CA LEU A 63 14.77 -2.86 4.95
C LEU A 63 15.22 -2.26 6.29
N GLN A 64 16.34 -2.73 6.85
CA GLN A 64 16.85 -2.20 8.12
C GLN A 64 17.17 -0.70 8.02
N ASN A 65 17.73 -0.28 6.89
CA ASN A 65 18.12 1.12 6.65
C ASN A 65 17.09 1.89 5.83
N ASN A 66 16.23 1.19 5.08
CA ASN A 66 15.24 1.78 4.19
C ASN A 66 13.93 1.01 4.32
N PRO A 67 13.18 1.20 5.42
CA PRO A 67 11.97 0.44 5.65
C PRO A 67 10.94 0.67 4.55
N LEU A 68 10.88 1.84 3.93
CA LEU A 68 9.95 2.08 2.80
C LEU A 68 10.54 1.70 1.44
N GLY A 69 11.75 1.16 1.41
CA GLY A 69 12.50 0.87 0.19
C GLY A 69 13.22 2.09 -0.38
N LYS A 70 13.76 1.91 -1.58
CA LYS A 70 14.47 2.93 -2.35
C LYS A 70 13.91 2.98 -3.76
N THR A 71 13.85 4.15 -4.38
CA THR A 71 13.49 4.32 -5.79
C THR A 71 14.74 4.60 -6.62
N GLN A 72 14.66 4.41 -7.93
CA GLN A 72 15.75 4.80 -8.85
C GLN A 72 15.89 6.33 -8.94
N GLY A 73 14.78 7.05 -8.76
CA GLY A 73 14.72 8.48 -8.89
C GLY A 73 15.15 9.25 -7.64
N THR A 74 14.51 8.98 -6.50
CA THR A 74 14.69 9.76 -5.27
C THR A 74 15.67 9.12 -4.28
N GLY A 75 16.04 7.85 -4.48
CA GLY A 75 16.79 7.08 -3.48
C GLY A 75 15.88 6.61 -2.33
N PRO A 76 16.33 6.64 -1.06
CA PRO A 76 15.51 6.23 0.09
C PRO A 76 14.17 6.95 0.15
N VAL A 77 13.08 6.20 0.27
CA VAL A 77 11.74 6.76 0.40
C VAL A 77 11.57 7.36 1.80
N ASN A 78 11.24 8.66 1.86
CA ASN A 78 10.97 9.37 3.11
C ASN A 78 9.50 9.83 3.14
N ALA A 79 8.69 9.20 4.00
CA ALA A 79 7.27 9.49 4.15
C ALA A 79 6.98 10.96 4.49
N ALA A 80 7.86 11.61 5.25
CA ALA A 80 7.64 12.98 5.72
C ALA A 80 7.56 13.99 4.57
N VAL A 81 8.21 13.73 3.43
CA VAL A 81 8.21 14.65 2.28
C VAL A 81 6.81 14.77 1.69
N ASN A 82 6.21 13.64 1.28
CA ASN A 82 4.87 13.64 0.69
C ASN A 82 3.78 13.98 1.72
N VAL A 83 3.91 13.53 2.98
CA VAL A 83 2.95 13.90 4.03
C VAL A 83 3.00 15.40 4.31
N ALA A 84 4.17 16.01 4.51
CA ALA A 84 4.26 17.43 4.81
C ALA A 84 3.79 18.30 3.63
N ARG A 85 4.10 17.90 2.39
CA ARG A 85 3.60 18.59 1.19
C ARG A 85 2.08 18.50 1.04
N PHE A 86 1.51 17.31 1.26
CA PHE A 86 0.06 17.11 1.25
C PHE A 86 -0.63 17.96 2.32
N MET A 87 -0.05 18.05 3.52
CA MET A 87 -0.58 18.89 4.60
C MET A 87 -0.36 20.38 4.39
N GLY A 88 0.46 20.78 3.42
CA GLY A 88 0.83 22.18 3.17
C GLY A 88 1.82 22.75 4.19
N SER A 89 2.39 21.92 5.06
CA SER A 89 3.41 22.31 6.04
C SER A 89 4.81 22.40 5.42
N SER A 90 4.99 21.94 4.18
CA SER A 90 6.23 22.05 3.41
C SER A 90 5.96 22.34 1.94
N GLN A 91 6.82 23.14 1.33
CA GLN A 91 6.85 23.36 -0.13
C GLN A 91 7.79 22.39 -0.85
N ALA A 92 8.58 21.60 -0.10
CA ALA A 92 9.47 20.60 -0.69
C ALA A 92 8.66 19.49 -1.37
N ALA A 93 8.99 19.19 -2.63
CA ALA A 93 8.49 18.03 -3.34
C ALA A 93 9.60 16.97 -3.43
N PRO A 94 9.26 15.67 -3.55
CA PRO A 94 10.21 14.68 -4.03
C PRO A 94 10.77 15.13 -5.38
N LYS A 95 12.07 14.95 -5.57
CA LYS A 95 12.76 15.27 -6.81
C LYS A 95 13.45 14.05 -7.37
N ASN A 96 13.29 13.84 -8.66
CA ASN A 96 13.88 12.77 -9.41
C ASN A 96 15.35 13.09 -9.72
N ASN A 97 16.25 12.52 -8.92
CA ASN A 97 17.69 12.74 -8.96
C ASN A 97 18.47 11.58 -9.62
N GLY A 98 17.78 10.59 -10.20
CA GLY A 98 18.45 9.47 -10.87
C GLY A 98 19.06 9.87 -12.22
N ALA A 99 19.82 8.95 -12.84
CA ALA A 99 20.52 9.23 -14.10
C ALA A 99 19.54 9.61 -15.22
N SER A 100 19.80 10.71 -15.95
CA SER A 100 18.89 11.36 -16.93
C SER A 100 18.28 10.47 -18.03
N GLY A 101 18.74 9.23 -18.20
CA GLY A 101 18.17 8.25 -19.14
C GLY A 101 17.28 7.17 -18.51
N ALA A 102 17.14 7.15 -17.18
CA ALA A 102 16.31 6.20 -16.42
C ALA A 102 15.26 6.90 -15.54
N VAL A 103 15.28 8.24 -15.56
CA VAL A 103 14.36 9.08 -14.80
C VAL A 103 13.51 9.88 -15.76
N GLY A 104 12.20 9.86 -15.53
CA GLY A 104 11.27 10.75 -16.22
C GLY A 104 11.78 12.18 -16.24
N LYS A 105 11.57 12.89 -17.35
CA LYS A 105 11.82 14.33 -17.36
C LYS A 105 10.75 14.98 -16.48
N GLU A 106 11.16 15.62 -15.39
CA GLU A 106 10.25 16.46 -14.62
C GLU A 106 9.72 17.56 -15.53
N ASP A 107 8.39 17.58 -15.75
CA ASP A 107 7.75 18.67 -16.49
C ASP A 107 7.86 19.97 -15.69
N ASP A 108 7.91 21.11 -16.37
CA ASP A 108 7.80 22.42 -15.72
C ASP A 108 6.39 22.59 -15.14
N LEU A 109 6.25 22.28 -13.85
CA LEU A 109 4.99 22.28 -13.13
C LEU A 109 4.47 23.69 -12.81
N SER A 110 5.19 24.75 -13.19
CA SER A 110 4.80 26.14 -12.90
C SER A 110 3.47 26.57 -13.54
N GLY A 111 3.02 25.88 -14.61
CA GLY A 111 1.73 26.08 -15.27
C GLY A 111 0.57 25.20 -14.79
N LEU A 112 0.82 24.21 -13.91
CA LEU A 112 -0.20 23.22 -13.49
C LEU A 112 -1.35 23.70 -12.57
N PRO A 113 -1.30 24.86 -11.86
CA PRO A 113 -2.46 25.32 -11.08
C PRO A 113 -3.72 25.45 -11.94
N ALA A 114 -3.55 25.81 -13.23
CA ALA A 114 -4.61 25.82 -14.23
C ALA A 114 -4.94 24.39 -14.69
N GLY A 115 -5.62 23.62 -13.84
CA GLY A 115 -6.11 22.28 -14.19
C GLY A 115 -6.02 21.25 -13.07
N ALA A 116 -5.27 21.51 -12.00
CA ALA A 116 -5.14 20.61 -10.85
C ALA A 116 -6.50 20.19 -10.27
N ALA A 117 -7.40 21.16 -10.08
CA ALA A 117 -8.76 20.89 -9.60
C ALA A 117 -9.56 19.95 -10.54
N LYS A 118 -9.45 20.16 -11.86
CA LYS A 118 -10.12 19.31 -12.87
C LYS A 118 -9.54 17.90 -12.88
N ARG A 119 -8.21 17.76 -12.91
CA ARG A 119 -7.52 16.46 -12.85
C ARG A 119 -7.84 15.69 -11.57
N HIS A 120 -7.87 16.39 -10.44
CA HIS A 120 -8.24 15.81 -9.15
C HIS A 120 -9.69 15.31 -9.17
N GLU A 121 -10.62 16.07 -9.73
CA GLU A 121 -12.02 15.65 -9.88
C GLU A 121 -12.17 14.46 -10.84
N GLU A 122 -11.51 14.49 -12.00
CA GLU A 122 -11.47 13.37 -12.95
C GLU A 122 -10.93 12.11 -12.29
N ARG A 123 -9.85 12.23 -11.52
CA ARG A 123 -9.29 11.11 -10.77
C ARG A 123 -10.26 10.59 -9.73
N ARG A 124 -10.95 11.45 -8.99
CA ARG A 124 -12.00 11.04 -8.05
C ARG A 124 -13.11 10.23 -8.74
N ARG A 125 -13.53 10.65 -9.93
CA ARG A 125 -14.52 9.93 -10.76
C ARG A 125 -13.99 8.57 -11.22
N GLN A 126 -12.74 8.51 -11.68
CA GLN A 126 -12.08 7.26 -12.08
C GLN A 126 -11.97 6.27 -10.91
N LEU A 127 -11.62 6.74 -9.71
CA LEU A 127 -11.60 5.89 -8.51
C LEU A 127 -12.99 5.38 -8.13
N GLY A 128 -14.02 6.22 -8.27
CA GLY A 128 -15.40 5.81 -8.07
C GLY A 128 -15.77 4.61 -8.95
N LYS A 129 -15.30 4.59 -10.21
CA LYS A 129 -15.47 3.45 -11.12
C LYS A 129 -14.60 2.27 -10.72
N LEU A 130 -13.32 2.49 -10.38
CA LEU A 130 -12.37 1.43 -10.02
C LEU A 130 -12.78 0.67 -8.77
N PHE A 131 -13.24 1.37 -7.73
CA PHE A 131 -13.69 0.77 -6.47
C PHE A 131 -15.19 0.45 -6.44
N GLY A 132 -15.99 1.06 -7.31
CA GLY A 132 -17.44 0.87 -7.40
C GLY A 132 -17.88 -0.16 -8.44
N GLY A 133 -16.98 -0.69 -9.27
CA GLY A 133 -17.26 -1.66 -10.32
C GLY A 133 -17.84 -3.02 -9.87
N LEU A 134 -18.18 -3.17 -8.59
CA LEU A 134 -18.90 -4.33 -8.05
C LEU A 134 -20.40 -4.05 -7.76
N LEU A 135 -20.88 -2.80 -7.88
CA LEU A 135 -22.25 -2.42 -7.46
C LEU A 135 -22.95 -1.43 -8.41
N GLY A 136 -23.03 -1.70 -9.71
CA GLY A 136 -23.79 -0.85 -10.62
C GLY A 136 -24.11 -1.47 -11.97
N GLY A 137 -25.19 -2.25 -12.03
CA GLY A 137 -25.82 -2.61 -13.30
C GLY A 137 -26.60 -1.44 -13.91
N GLY A 138 -26.56 -1.34 -15.25
CA GLY A 138 -27.60 -0.73 -16.08
C GLY A 138 -27.41 0.74 -16.47
N GLY A 139 -27.26 1.00 -17.77
CA GLY A 139 -27.51 2.31 -18.39
C GLY A 139 -26.39 2.78 -19.33
N GLY A 140 -26.62 2.70 -20.63
CA GLY A 140 -25.61 2.90 -21.68
C GLY A 140 -25.15 4.33 -21.90
N ASN A 141 -23.98 4.48 -22.54
CA ASN A 141 -23.93 4.86 -23.95
C ASN A 141 -22.51 4.63 -24.51
N ASN A 142 -22.46 3.99 -25.66
CA ASN A 142 -21.26 3.73 -26.44
C ASN A 142 -20.61 5.04 -26.90
N ASN A 143 -19.31 5.21 -26.62
CA ASN A 143 -18.36 5.70 -27.60
C ASN A 143 -16.90 5.49 -27.16
N GLY A 144 -16.22 4.59 -27.88
CA GLY A 144 -14.78 4.67 -28.14
C GLY A 144 -13.82 3.98 -27.17
N GLY A 145 -13.51 2.70 -27.44
CA GLY A 145 -12.20 2.12 -27.09
C GLY A 145 -12.21 0.87 -26.20
N ALA A 146 -12.49 -0.29 -26.81
CA ALA A 146 -12.09 -1.62 -26.35
C ALA A 146 -12.39 -2.00 -24.88
N ALA A 147 -13.65 -1.87 -24.46
CA ALA A 147 -14.21 -2.59 -23.32
C ALA A 147 -15.12 -3.71 -23.84
N GLY A 148 -14.52 -4.82 -24.29
CA GLY A 148 -15.26 -5.98 -24.76
C GLY A 148 -14.34 -7.17 -24.98
N GLY A 149 -14.36 -8.12 -24.05
CA GLY A 149 -13.86 -9.48 -24.31
C GLY A 149 -12.45 -9.83 -23.80
N LEU A 150 -12.14 -9.58 -22.52
CA LEU A 150 -11.02 -10.26 -21.84
C LEU A 150 -11.40 -10.85 -20.46
N GLY A 151 -12.69 -10.87 -20.12
CA GLY A 151 -13.20 -11.54 -18.91
C GLY A 151 -13.08 -13.08 -18.94
N GLY A 152 -12.63 -13.67 -20.06
CA GLY A 152 -12.48 -15.11 -20.24
C GLY A 152 -11.05 -15.59 -20.55
N LEU A 153 -10.06 -14.70 -20.63
CA LEU A 153 -8.66 -15.07 -20.92
C LEU A 153 -7.68 -14.70 -19.80
N LEU A 154 -8.17 -14.07 -18.72
CA LEU A 154 -7.40 -13.73 -17.52
C LEU A 154 -7.84 -14.56 -16.31
N GLY A 155 -7.80 -15.89 -16.46
CA GLY A 155 -7.76 -16.87 -15.37
C GLY A 155 -8.67 -16.59 -14.16
N GLY A 156 -9.82 -17.26 -14.11
CA GLY A 156 -10.73 -17.22 -12.98
C GLY A 156 -10.02 -17.36 -11.64
N GLY A 157 -10.07 -16.28 -10.85
CA GLY A 157 -9.44 -16.20 -9.55
C GLY A 157 -9.63 -14.82 -8.94
N GLY A 158 -10.86 -14.48 -8.53
CA GLY A 158 -11.22 -13.49 -7.51
C GLY A 158 -10.68 -12.04 -7.57
N GLY A 159 -9.78 -11.69 -8.49
CA GLY A 159 -9.15 -10.39 -8.56
C GLY A 159 -10.02 -9.36 -9.25
N ALA A 160 -10.01 -8.13 -8.75
CA ALA A 160 -10.78 -7.05 -9.34
C ALA A 160 -10.24 -6.66 -10.73
N ALA A 161 -11.16 -6.31 -11.63
CA ALA A 161 -10.81 -5.86 -12.98
C ALA A 161 -9.97 -4.57 -12.91
N GLY A 162 -8.75 -4.62 -13.46
CA GLY A 162 -7.91 -3.45 -13.59
C GLY A 162 -8.40 -2.49 -14.66
N THR A 163 -8.04 -1.21 -14.53
CA THR A 163 -8.34 -0.16 -15.51
C THR A 163 -7.05 0.32 -16.15
N LYS A 164 -6.93 0.20 -17.47
CA LYS A 164 -5.80 0.77 -18.23
C LYS A 164 -5.79 2.29 -18.08
N SER A 165 -4.61 2.86 -17.85
CA SER A 165 -4.44 4.29 -17.65
C SER A 165 -3.14 4.73 -18.32
N ASN A 166 -3.28 5.63 -19.31
CA ASN A 166 -2.17 6.18 -20.10
C ASN A 166 -2.09 7.70 -19.92
N VAL A 167 -2.19 8.17 -18.67
CA VAL A 167 -1.88 9.58 -18.38
C VAL A 167 -0.41 9.83 -18.72
N ALA A 168 -0.08 10.99 -19.30
CA ALA A 168 1.28 11.24 -19.77
C ALA A 168 2.30 11.21 -18.62
N ALA A 169 2.03 11.96 -17.56
CA ALA A 169 2.92 12.08 -16.41
C ALA A 169 2.15 12.12 -15.09
N GLU A 170 2.85 11.73 -14.03
CA GLU A 170 2.39 11.87 -12.65
C GLU A 170 2.30 13.35 -12.25
N THR A 171 1.24 13.70 -11.54
CA THR A 171 0.94 15.09 -11.10
C THR A 171 0.35 15.16 -9.70
N MET A 172 0.12 14.01 -9.06
CA MET A 172 -0.63 13.93 -7.80
C MET A 172 -0.01 14.71 -6.65
N VAL A 173 1.32 14.82 -6.60
CA VAL A 173 2.01 15.46 -5.48
C VAL A 173 1.81 16.97 -5.50
N ALA A 174 1.81 17.58 -6.68
CA ALA A 174 1.41 18.98 -6.88
C ALA A 174 -0.11 19.15 -6.78
N ASP A 175 -0.90 18.27 -7.41
CA ASP A 175 -2.36 18.40 -7.49
C ASP A 175 -3.03 18.32 -6.11
N THR A 176 -2.41 17.65 -5.14
CA THR A 176 -2.94 17.52 -3.76
C THR A 176 -2.16 18.29 -2.71
N ALA A 177 -1.16 19.08 -3.11
CA ALA A 177 -0.37 19.88 -2.17
C ALA A 177 -1.30 20.81 -1.34
N GLY A 178 -1.14 20.79 -0.02
CA GLY A 178 -1.93 21.58 0.90
C GLY A 178 -3.36 21.10 1.18
N MET A 179 -3.91 20.13 0.45
CA MET A 179 -5.29 19.67 0.66
C MET A 179 -5.51 19.11 2.07
N GLY A 180 -4.50 18.46 2.65
CA GLY A 180 -4.55 17.89 3.99
C GLY A 180 -4.79 18.92 5.10
N SER A 181 -4.44 20.20 4.87
CA SER A 181 -4.70 21.27 5.85
C SER A 181 -6.20 21.49 6.13
N SER A 182 -7.05 21.23 5.14
CA SER A 182 -8.51 21.43 5.25
C SER A 182 -9.28 20.10 5.34
N GLN A 183 -8.78 19.04 4.71
CA GLN A 183 -9.48 17.76 4.63
C GLN A 183 -8.97 16.72 5.64
N GLY A 184 -7.80 16.97 6.25
CA GLY A 184 -7.09 15.97 7.05
C GLY A 184 -6.45 14.87 6.21
N MET A 185 -5.97 13.82 6.87
CA MET A 185 -5.34 12.66 6.22
C MET A 185 -6.39 11.65 5.72
N PRO A 186 -6.06 10.83 4.70
CA PRO A 186 -6.84 9.64 4.37
C PRO A 186 -7.04 8.73 5.58
N THR A 187 -8.24 8.18 5.75
CA THR A 187 -8.54 7.24 6.83
C THR A 187 -8.71 5.81 6.31
N ALA A 188 -8.30 4.81 7.11
CA ALA A 188 -8.85 3.46 6.95
C ALA A 188 -10.37 3.48 7.20
N ASP A 189 -11.09 2.47 6.70
CA ASP A 189 -12.51 2.30 6.99
C ASP A 189 -12.75 1.91 8.46
N SER A 190 -14.02 1.83 8.87
CA SER A 190 -14.40 1.44 10.25
C SER A 190 -13.95 0.02 10.64
N ASN A 191 -13.66 -0.83 9.65
CA ASN A 191 -13.08 -2.16 9.81
C ASN A 191 -11.56 -2.16 9.63
N GLY A 192 -10.91 -1.00 9.64
CA GLY A 192 -9.45 -0.88 9.48
C GLY A 192 -8.94 -1.41 8.16
N VAL A 193 -9.76 -1.40 7.09
CA VAL A 193 -9.31 -1.70 5.73
C VAL A 193 -8.80 -0.42 5.08
N VAL A 194 -7.60 -0.50 4.52
CA VAL A 194 -6.95 0.58 3.78
C VAL A 194 -7.13 0.34 2.29
N SER A 195 -7.66 1.32 1.55
CA SER A 195 -7.89 1.24 0.11
C SER A 195 -6.85 2.04 -0.66
N MET A 196 -6.16 1.41 -1.60
CA MET A 196 -5.08 1.99 -2.39
C MET A 196 -5.24 1.68 -3.88
N VAL A 197 -4.64 2.51 -4.73
CA VAL A 197 -4.44 2.20 -6.15
C VAL A 197 -3.04 1.70 -6.35
N TYR A 198 -2.94 0.45 -6.80
CA TYR A 198 -1.68 -0.14 -7.22
C TYR A 198 -1.61 -0.14 -8.74
N ARG A 199 -0.58 0.49 -9.28
CA ARG A 199 -0.32 0.49 -10.72
C ARG A 199 0.64 -0.63 -11.05
N GLN A 200 0.22 -1.54 -11.90
CA GLN A 200 1.13 -2.46 -12.58
C GLN A 200 1.67 -1.75 -13.84
N ILE A 201 2.97 -1.46 -13.86
CA ILE A 201 3.62 -0.77 -14.98
C ILE A 201 3.90 -1.79 -16.10
N ASN A 202 4.44 -2.95 -15.74
CA ASN A 202 4.75 -4.03 -16.69
C ASN A 202 4.51 -5.42 -16.11
N GLN A 203 4.88 -6.45 -16.87
CA GLN A 203 4.36 -7.81 -16.73
C GLN A 203 4.69 -8.47 -15.38
N ASP A 204 5.82 -8.12 -14.82
CA ASP A 204 6.37 -8.66 -13.58
C ASP A 204 6.09 -7.75 -12.37
N GLY A 205 5.32 -6.67 -12.55
CA GLY A 205 4.84 -5.77 -11.49
C GLY A 205 3.58 -6.23 -10.75
N ALA A 206 2.97 -7.35 -11.13
CA ALA A 206 1.72 -7.83 -10.54
C ALA A 206 1.91 -8.46 -9.15
N GLY A 207 0.78 -8.83 -8.52
CA GLY A 207 0.74 -9.60 -7.28
C GLY A 207 1.03 -11.10 -7.50
N PRO A 208 1.01 -11.93 -6.44
CA PRO A 208 0.45 -11.61 -5.13
C PRO A 208 1.32 -10.62 -4.35
N LEU A 209 0.66 -9.68 -3.68
CA LEU A 209 1.32 -8.70 -2.85
C LEU A 209 1.41 -9.19 -1.40
N THR A 210 2.51 -8.85 -0.75
CA THR A 210 2.64 -8.92 0.71
C THR A 210 2.49 -7.53 1.30
N ALA A 211 1.71 -7.41 2.37
CA ALA A 211 1.49 -6.14 3.05
C ALA A 211 2.02 -6.16 4.49
N MET A 212 2.53 -5.02 4.92
CA MET A 212 2.95 -4.74 6.28
C MET A 212 2.41 -3.37 6.69
N VAL A 213 2.04 -3.22 7.97
CA VAL A 213 1.61 -1.93 8.53
C VAL A 213 2.47 -1.59 9.74
N ASP A 214 2.95 -0.35 9.78
CA ASP A 214 3.61 0.27 10.91
C ASP A 214 2.63 1.25 11.57
N GLY A 215 2.39 1.06 12.88
CA GLY A 215 1.53 1.91 13.68
C GLY A 215 2.27 2.99 14.49
N THR A 216 3.60 2.97 14.58
CA THR A 216 4.34 3.73 15.59
C THR A 216 5.52 4.53 15.03
N SER A 217 6.34 3.98 14.13
CA SER A 217 7.60 4.64 13.74
C SER A 217 7.42 5.69 12.66
N GLY A 218 6.31 5.64 11.91
CA GLY A 218 6.11 6.52 10.76
C GLY A 218 6.89 6.09 9.52
N GLY A 219 7.20 4.79 9.43
CA GLY A 219 7.93 4.17 8.32
C GLY A 219 9.45 4.27 8.44
N THR A 220 9.99 4.63 9.60
CA THR A 220 11.43 4.81 9.82
C THR A 220 12.10 3.62 10.50
N ASP A 221 11.35 2.69 11.07
CA ASP A 221 11.85 1.47 11.68
C ASP A 221 11.16 0.23 11.09
N ASN A 222 11.94 -0.69 10.53
CA ASN A 222 11.41 -1.93 9.99
C ASN A 222 10.83 -2.87 11.07
N SER A 223 11.30 -2.77 12.32
CA SER A 223 10.82 -3.60 13.43
C SER A 223 9.37 -3.25 13.85
N ALA A 224 8.94 -2.03 13.58
CA ALA A 224 7.59 -1.56 13.88
C ALA A 224 6.53 -2.09 12.88
N PHE A 225 6.96 -2.64 11.75
CA PHE A 225 6.06 -3.21 10.75
C PHE A 225 5.57 -4.59 11.15
N GLN A 226 4.25 -4.76 11.18
CA GLN A 226 3.59 -6.04 11.39
C GLN A 226 2.90 -6.51 10.12
N LYS A 227 2.81 -7.83 9.94
CA LYS A 227 2.15 -8.43 8.76
C LYS A 227 0.68 -8.03 8.72
N ALA A 228 0.24 -7.58 7.55
CA ALA A 228 -1.14 -7.22 7.25
C ALA A 228 -1.69 -8.12 6.14
N GLU A 229 -2.99 -8.34 6.15
CA GLU A 229 -3.66 -9.18 5.16
C GLU A 229 -4.03 -8.36 3.93
N VAL A 230 -3.72 -8.86 2.73
CA VAL A 230 -4.21 -8.28 1.48
C VAL A 230 -5.57 -8.90 1.17
N THR A 231 -6.64 -8.13 1.37
CA THR A 231 -8.03 -8.61 1.23
C THR A 231 -8.58 -8.42 -0.18
N GLN A 232 -7.92 -7.60 -0.99
CA GLN A 232 -8.17 -7.47 -2.42
C GLN A 232 -6.83 -7.21 -3.10
N ASP A 233 -6.36 -8.16 -3.90
CA ASP A 233 -5.02 -8.14 -4.48
C ASP A 233 -5.02 -7.82 -5.98
N VAL A 234 -3.83 -7.53 -6.50
CA VAL A 234 -3.55 -7.34 -7.92
C VAL A 234 -3.43 -8.71 -8.59
N PRO A 235 -4.24 -9.02 -9.63
CA PRO A 235 -4.17 -10.30 -10.32
C PRO A 235 -2.78 -10.56 -10.92
N GLY A 236 -2.20 -11.73 -10.62
CA GLY A 236 -0.96 -12.23 -11.22
C GLY A 236 -1.01 -13.75 -11.34
N LEU A 237 -0.34 -14.29 -12.37
CA LEU A 237 -0.28 -15.72 -12.66
C LEU A 237 1.02 -16.33 -12.13
N GLY A 238 0.90 -17.52 -11.51
CA GLY A 238 2.02 -18.38 -11.15
C GLY A 238 2.96 -17.87 -10.05
N PHE A 239 4.05 -18.60 -9.83
CA PHE A 239 5.12 -18.23 -8.90
C PHE A 239 5.89 -17.03 -9.48
N GLY A 240 5.77 -15.85 -8.86
CA GLY A 240 6.44 -14.62 -9.33
C GLY A 240 5.50 -13.53 -9.85
N GLY A 241 4.20 -13.81 -10.00
CA GLY A 241 3.21 -12.77 -10.25
C GLY A 241 3.21 -12.18 -11.66
N LEU A 242 3.38 -13.02 -12.67
CA LEU A 242 3.41 -12.56 -14.06
C LEU A 242 1.99 -12.24 -14.55
N SER A 243 1.80 -11.09 -15.16
CA SER A 243 0.53 -10.66 -15.73
C SER A 243 0.78 -10.01 -17.09
N LEU A 244 -0.15 -10.17 -18.04
CA LEU A 244 -0.07 -9.52 -19.35
C LEU A 244 -0.48 -8.04 -19.28
N ALA A 245 -0.93 -7.56 -18.12
CA ALA A 245 -1.28 -6.16 -17.92
C ALA A 245 -0.03 -5.28 -17.89
N THR A 246 -0.20 -4.06 -18.38
CA THR A 246 0.83 -3.01 -18.44
C THR A 246 0.10 -1.68 -18.27
N ASN A 247 0.69 -0.67 -17.64
CA ASN A 247 0.02 0.62 -17.39
C ASN A 247 -1.43 0.46 -16.89
N THR A 248 -1.63 -0.42 -15.92
CA THR A 248 -2.97 -0.80 -15.43
C THR A 248 -3.09 -0.52 -13.94
N ASP A 249 -4.16 0.16 -13.56
CA ASP A 249 -4.52 0.40 -12.18
C ASP A 249 -5.41 -0.70 -11.64
N PHE A 250 -5.06 -1.19 -10.46
CA PHE A 250 -5.84 -2.16 -9.72
C PHE A 250 -6.21 -1.57 -8.36
N PRO A 251 -7.45 -1.80 -7.91
CA PRO A 251 -7.81 -1.55 -6.53
C PRO A 251 -7.10 -2.56 -5.63
N LEU A 252 -6.43 -2.07 -4.60
CA LEU A 252 -5.72 -2.85 -3.60
C LEU A 252 -6.32 -2.56 -2.22
N LYS A 253 -6.68 -3.59 -1.46
CA LYS A 253 -7.15 -3.45 -0.08
C LYS A 253 -6.27 -4.23 0.88
N VAL A 254 -5.92 -3.57 1.98
CA VAL A 254 -5.09 -4.14 3.05
C VAL A 254 -5.81 -4.00 4.38
N GLN A 255 -6.03 -5.11 5.07
CA GLN A 255 -6.57 -5.14 6.42
C GLN A 255 -5.45 -4.86 7.43
N MET A 256 -5.63 -3.83 8.25
CA MET A 256 -4.73 -3.54 9.36
C MET A 256 -4.61 -4.72 10.32
N PRO A 257 -3.42 -4.95 10.92
CA PRO A 257 -3.22 -5.96 11.96
C PRO A 257 -4.19 -5.77 13.13
N ALA A 258 -4.71 -6.88 13.66
CA ALA A 258 -5.66 -6.85 14.76
C ALA A 258 -5.05 -6.17 16.00
N GLY A 259 -5.79 -5.23 16.58
CA GLY A 259 -5.31 -4.46 17.71
C GLY A 259 -4.29 -3.37 17.37
N MET A 260 -3.93 -3.12 16.11
CA MET A 260 -3.03 -2.00 15.79
C MET A 260 -3.74 -0.64 15.88
N THR A 261 -3.04 0.35 16.44
CA THR A 261 -3.47 1.75 16.50
C THR A 261 -2.46 2.63 15.78
N CYS A 262 -2.92 3.70 15.14
CA CYS A 262 -2.03 4.70 14.55
C CYS A 262 -1.58 5.70 15.61
N GLU A 263 -0.30 5.67 15.91
CA GLU A 263 0.38 6.44 16.97
C GLU A 263 1.62 7.17 16.42
N GLY A 264 2.06 6.83 15.22
CA GLY A 264 3.22 7.44 14.58
C GLY A 264 3.04 8.92 14.27
N THR A 265 4.19 9.60 14.12
CA THR A 265 4.26 11.00 13.70
C THR A 265 5.05 11.10 12.40
N VAL A 266 4.45 11.68 11.36
CA VAL A 266 5.05 11.77 10.01
C VAL A 266 4.83 13.17 9.46
N GLY A 267 5.89 13.85 9.04
CA GLY A 267 5.79 15.20 8.47
C GLY A 267 5.11 16.21 9.41
N GLY A 268 5.18 16.01 10.72
CA GLY A 268 4.50 16.81 11.75
C GLY A 268 3.07 16.39 12.08
N VAL A 269 2.49 15.41 11.36
CA VAL A 269 1.14 14.88 11.60
C VAL A 269 1.19 13.71 12.57
N LYS A 270 0.36 13.76 13.61
CA LYS A 270 0.24 12.68 14.62
C LYS A 270 -0.82 11.65 14.23
N ASN A 271 -0.78 10.50 14.91
CA ASN A 271 -1.71 9.38 14.73
C ASN A 271 -1.69 8.78 13.32
N VAL A 272 -0.51 8.72 12.72
CA VAL A 272 -0.29 8.20 11.37
C VAL A 272 0.19 6.75 11.44
N CYS A 273 -0.42 5.90 10.63
CA CYS A 273 0.11 4.60 10.26
C CYS A 273 0.71 4.64 8.85
N ILE A 274 1.64 3.74 8.58
CA ILE A 274 2.19 3.51 7.25
C ILE A 274 1.88 2.10 6.80
N VAL A 275 1.27 1.95 5.63
CA VAL A 275 1.15 0.66 4.95
C VAL A 275 2.24 0.56 3.89
N ARG A 276 2.90 -0.59 3.81
CA ARG A 276 3.91 -0.93 2.80
C ARG A 276 3.51 -2.23 2.13
N VAL A 277 3.51 -2.25 0.81
CA VAL A 277 3.24 -3.45 0.01
C VAL A 277 4.35 -3.73 -0.97
N ARG A 278 4.58 -5.01 -1.27
CA ARG A 278 5.55 -5.44 -2.28
C ARG A 278 5.16 -6.78 -2.89
N ASN A 279 5.53 -7.01 -4.15
CA ASN A 279 5.39 -8.29 -4.82
C ASN A 279 6.56 -9.25 -4.49
N SER A 280 6.62 -10.40 -5.18
CA SER A 280 7.66 -11.42 -4.98
C SER A 280 8.70 -11.49 -6.10
N ALA A 281 8.88 -10.42 -6.89
CA ALA A 281 9.79 -10.47 -8.04
C ALA A 281 11.27 -10.63 -7.61
N GLY A 282 12.01 -11.48 -8.32
CA GLY A 282 13.41 -11.80 -8.01
C GLY A 282 14.41 -10.64 -8.09
N PRO A 283 14.37 -9.78 -9.13
CA PRO A 283 15.23 -8.60 -9.28
C PRO A 283 15.08 -7.57 -8.14
N GLY A 284 13.96 -7.65 -7.44
CA GLY A 284 13.65 -6.97 -6.19
C GLY A 284 12.16 -7.15 -5.92
N PRO A 285 11.72 -7.28 -4.67
CA PRO A 285 10.32 -7.03 -4.37
C PRO A 285 10.00 -5.57 -4.67
N PHE A 286 9.05 -5.31 -5.56
CA PHE A 286 8.64 -3.97 -5.95
C PHE A 286 7.27 -3.64 -5.40
N GLY A 287 7.03 -2.37 -5.12
CA GLY A 287 5.74 -1.91 -4.66
C GLY A 287 5.76 -0.44 -4.26
N GLY A 288 5.16 -0.16 -3.11
CA GLY A 288 5.06 1.19 -2.58
C GLY A 288 4.49 1.24 -1.19
N SER A 289 4.28 2.45 -0.70
CA SER A 289 3.74 2.70 0.62
C SER A 289 2.79 3.89 0.63
N ALA A 290 1.92 3.94 1.63
CA ALA A 290 0.96 5.03 1.84
C ALA A 290 0.83 5.37 3.32
N ALA A 291 0.56 6.64 3.61
CA ALA A 291 0.26 7.13 4.95
C ALA A 291 -1.25 7.31 5.15
N PHE A 292 -1.73 6.95 6.33
CA PHE A 292 -3.15 7.04 6.68
C PHE A 292 -3.36 7.20 8.17
N THR A 293 -4.58 7.52 8.55
CA THR A 293 -5.04 7.60 9.94
C THR A 293 -6.20 6.63 10.19
N GLN A 294 -6.55 6.43 11.45
CA GLN A 294 -7.74 5.65 11.81
C GLN A 294 -8.89 6.58 12.17
N ASN A 295 -10.10 6.23 11.71
CA ASN A 295 -11.31 6.83 12.26
C ASN A 295 -11.55 6.32 13.71
N ALA A 296 -12.45 6.99 14.43
CA ALA A 296 -12.73 6.67 15.83
C ALA A 296 -13.22 5.23 16.03
N THR A 297 -14.03 4.71 15.09
CA THR A 297 -14.58 3.34 15.16
C THR A 297 -13.49 2.29 15.01
N ALA A 298 -12.62 2.42 14.02
CA ALA A 298 -11.50 1.52 13.77
C ALA A 298 -10.53 1.50 14.97
N ARG A 299 -10.23 2.68 15.54
CA ARG A 299 -9.38 2.81 16.72
C ARG A 299 -10.01 2.15 17.96
N LYS A 300 -11.30 2.38 18.21
CA LYS A 300 -12.03 1.71 19.31
C LYS A 300 -12.00 0.20 19.16
N ARG A 301 -12.22 -0.33 17.96
CA ARG A 301 -12.15 -1.77 17.67
C ARG A 301 -10.76 -2.35 17.95
N ALA A 302 -9.70 -1.65 17.57
CA ALA A 302 -8.33 -2.07 17.88
C ALA A 302 -8.07 -2.12 19.39
N ILE A 303 -8.49 -1.09 20.13
CA ILE A 303 -8.35 -1.05 21.59
C ILE A 303 -9.17 -2.16 22.26
N ALA A 304 -10.42 -2.38 21.83
CA ALA A 304 -11.27 -3.45 22.34
C ALA A 304 -10.65 -4.83 22.10
N TYR A 305 -10.03 -5.06 20.93
CA TYR A 305 -9.29 -6.28 20.66
C TYR A 305 -8.11 -6.48 21.64
N ARG A 306 -7.31 -5.42 21.89
CA ARG A 306 -6.21 -5.47 22.88
C ARG A 306 -6.73 -5.80 24.28
N LEU A 307 -7.81 -5.17 24.72
CA LEU A 307 -8.41 -5.41 26.03
C LEU A 307 -8.91 -6.85 26.14
N LYS A 308 -9.66 -7.34 25.13
CA LYS A 308 -10.13 -8.73 25.09
C LYS A 308 -8.97 -9.72 25.19
N LYS A 309 -7.91 -9.53 24.38
CA LYS A 309 -6.73 -10.42 24.41
C LYS A 309 -6.00 -10.40 25.75
N ARG A 310 -5.91 -9.24 26.41
CA ARG A 310 -5.35 -9.15 27.77
C ARG A 310 -6.19 -9.91 28.79
N MET A 311 -7.52 -9.82 28.72
CA MET A 311 -8.40 -10.57 29.61
C MET A 311 -8.34 -12.08 29.35
N GLU A 312 -8.21 -12.51 28.09
CA GLU A 312 -8.02 -13.92 27.73
C GLU A 312 -6.72 -14.49 28.34
N ILE A 313 -5.59 -13.79 28.15
CA ILE A 313 -4.30 -14.19 28.73
C ILE A 313 -4.36 -14.21 30.26
N ALA A 314 -5.00 -13.19 30.88
CA ALA A 314 -5.15 -13.14 32.33
C ALA A 314 -5.98 -14.31 32.86
N ARG A 315 -7.04 -14.71 32.14
CA ARG A 315 -7.86 -15.87 32.50
C ARG A 315 -7.09 -17.18 32.38
N GLU A 316 -6.29 -17.34 31.32
CA GLU A 316 -5.43 -18.52 31.13
C GLU A 316 -4.30 -18.60 32.17
N ALA A 317 -3.86 -17.46 32.70
CA ALA A 317 -2.82 -17.39 33.72
C ALA A 317 -3.32 -17.70 35.14
N VAL A 318 -4.63 -17.68 35.39
CA VAL A 318 -5.21 -18.14 36.66
C VAL A 318 -5.38 -19.65 36.57
N SER A 319 -4.62 -20.41 37.37
CA SER A 319 -4.82 -21.85 37.52
C SER A 319 -6.25 -22.12 38.00
N GLU A 320 -6.90 -23.16 37.46
CA GLU A 320 -8.17 -23.62 38.02
C GLU A 320 -7.96 -23.89 39.53
N PRO A 321 -8.90 -23.46 40.40
CA PRO A 321 -8.81 -23.81 41.81
C PRO A 321 -8.76 -25.34 41.91
N ASP A 322 -7.76 -25.86 42.61
CA ASP A 322 -7.71 -27.28 42.93
C ASP A 322 -8.76 -27.53 44.02
N TYR A 323 -9.92 -28.03 43.62
CA TYR A 323 -11.03 -28.29 44.52
C TYR A 323 -10.85 -29.60 45.31
N THR A 324 -9.75 -30.35 45.12
CA THR A 324 -9.54 -31.62 45.84
C THR A 324 -9.15 -31.45 47.31
N GLU A 325 -8.70 -30.26 47.74
CA GLU A 325 -8.38 -30.00 49.16
C GLU A 325 -9.58 -29.47 49.98
N ALA A 326 -10.71 -29.13 49.34
CA ALA A 326 -11.89 -28.61 50.04
C ALA A 326 -12.82 -29.72 50.58
N ASP A 327 -12.74 -30.93 50.02
CA ASP A 327 -13.59 -32.06 50.42
C ASP A 327 -13.01 -32.86 51.62
N GLU A 328 -11.71 -32.72 51.92
CA GLU A 328 -11.08 -33.42 53.07
C GLU A 328 -11.26 -32.68 54.41
N GLU A 329 -11.59 -31.38 54.42
CA GLU A 329 -11.85 -30.63 55.65
C GLU A 329 -13.31 -30.76 56.15
N GLU A 330 -14.27 -31.15 55.30
CA GLU A 330 -15.66 -31.41 55.74
C GLU A 330 -15.88 -32.82 56.32
N GLU A 331 -15.02 -33.81 56.06
CA GLU A 331 -15.13 -35.16 56.67
C GLU A 331 -14.52 -35.27 58.09
N ILE A 332 -13.71 -34.30 58.53
CA ILE A 332 -13.01 -34.37 59.84
C ILE A 332 -13.89 -33.87 61.01
N ASP A 333 -14.88 -33.02 60.74
CA ASP A 333 -15.75 -32.46 61.79
C ASP A 333 -16.88 -33.42 62.23
N ASP A 334 -17.17 -34.48 61.45
CA ASP A 334 -18.20 -35.47 61.79
C ASP A 334 -17.67 -36.67 62.61
N GLU A 335 -16.35 -36.84 62.77
CA GLU A 335 -15.74 -37.96 63.52
C GLU A 335 -15.45 -37.67 65.01
N HIS A 336 -15.83 -36.50 65.54
CA HIS A 336 -15.55 -36.09 66.94
C HIS A 336 -16.79 -35.98 67.85
N LEU A 337 -17.92 -36.59 67.48
CA LEU A 337 -19.13 -36.64 68.30
C LEU A 337 -19.55 -38.09 68.62
N ASP A 338 -18.78 -38.80 69.45
CA ASP A 338 -19.23 -40.00 70.19
C ASP A 338 -18.50 -40.14 71.54
#